data_AF-A0A8E2R251-F1
#
_entry.id   AF-A0A8E2R251-F1
#
_cell.length_a   1.000
_cell.length_b   1.000
_cell.length_c   1.000
_cell.angle_alpha   90.00
_cell.angle_beta   90.00
_cell.angle_gamma   90.00
#
_symmetry.space_group_name_H-M   'P 1'
#
loop_
_entity.id
_entity.type
_entity.pdbx_description
1 polymer ?
#
loop_
_entity_poly.entity_id
_entity_poly.type
_entity_poly.pdbx_seq_one_letter_code
_entity_poly.pdbx_strand_id
1 'polypeptide(L)'
;MSANEKARLIAWSSELRDVHARLRAALRVTREAVENGDPAEPAARDLLLYCHGFCSALDGHHRGEDRELFPAIAAAHPELRDTLRYLQQDHSMIAHLLSGLQSSVDAGASPRVLDRHLEGIAAIMESHFRYEERQLLEVLETLAFDADPSAVLGPL
;
A
#
# COMPACT_ATOMS: atom_id res chain seq x y z
N MET A 1 36.02 -0.24 14.24
CA MET A 1 34.68 -0.11 13.65
C MET A 1 34.81 0.42 12.24
N SER A 2 34.40 -0.34 11.23
CA SER A 2 34.56 0.00 9.81
C SER A 2 33.33 0.73 9.27
N ALA A 3 33.46 1.41 8.13
CA ALA A 3 32.36 2.07 7.44
C ALA A 3 31.16 1.15 7.09
N ASN A 4 31.37 -0.17 7.14
CA ASN A 4 30.37 -1.20 6.87
C ASN A 4 29.48 -1.55 8.08
N GLU A 5 29.90 -1.23 9.32
CA GLU A 5 29.05 -1.35 10.53
C GLU A 5 28.04 -0.19 10.65
N LYS A 6 28.09 0.76 9.71
CA LYS A 6 27.24 1.96 9.61
C LYS A 6 26.21 1.89 8.47
N ALA A 7 26.05 0.75 7.79
CA ALA A 7 24.84 0.48 7.03
C ALA A 7 23.70 0.54 8.05
N ARG A 8 22.96 1.65 8.06
CA ARG A 8 21.92 1.96 9.05
C ARG A 8 21.05 0.72 9.17
N LEU A 9 20.87 0.20 10.38
CA LEU A 9 19.71 -0.63 10.67
C LEU A 9 18.51 0.17 10.16
N ILE A 10 17.95 -0.26 9.02
CA ILE A 10 16.72 0.31 8.51
C ILE A 10 15.69 -0.02 9.58
N ALA A 11 15.07 1.01 10.16
CA ALA A 11 13.97 0.81 11.07
C ALA A 11 12.75 0.43 10.22
N TRP A 12 12.68 -0.84 9.79
CA TRP A 12 11.61 -1.35 8.92
C TRP A 12 10.22 -1.04 9.47
N SER A 13 10.07 -1.01 10.80
CA SER A 13 8.84 -0.59 11.48
C SER A 13 8.46 0.87 11.20
N SER A 14 9.45 1.78 11.10
CA SER A 14 9.23 3.18 10.75
C SER A 14 8.90 3.33 9.26
N GLU A 15 9.64 2.64 8.39
CA GLU A 15 9.41 2.70 6.95
C GLU A 15 8.00 2.20 6.59
N LEU A 16 7.57 1.08 7.17
CA LEU A 16 6.21 0.54 6.95
C LEU A 16 5.14 1.56 7.37
N ARG A 17 5.26 2.15 8.57
CA ARG A 17 4.32 3.17 9.05
C ARG A 17 4.28 4.40 8.15
N ASP A 18 5.45 4.86 7.69
CA ASP A 18 5.55 6.02 6.81
C ASP A 18 4.88 5.75 5.46
N VAL A 19 5.09 4.55 4.91
CA VAL A 19 4.43 4.08 3.69
C VAL A 19 2.92 4.03 3.86
N HIS A 20 2.41 3.43 4.93
CA HIS A 20 0.97 3.41 5.23
C HIS A 20 0.39 4.82 5.38
N ALA A 21 1.12 5.73 6.03
CA ALA A 21 0.68 7.12 6.17
C ALA A 21 0.59 7.84 4.82
N ARG A 22 1.57 7.63 3.93
CA ARG A 22 1.56 8.19 2.56
C ARG A 22 0.43 7.60 1.73
N LEU A 23 0.15 6.30 1.82
CA LEU A 23 -0.95 5.66 1.12
C LEU A 23 -2.33 6.16 1.59
N ARG A 24 -2.51 6.34 2.91
CA ARG A 24 -3.71 7.01 3.46
C ARG A 24 -3.87 8.43 2.92
N ALA A 25 -2.78 9.20 2.81
CA ALA A 25 -2.82 10.55 2.27
C ALA A 25 -3.15 10.55 0.76
N ALA A 26 -2.56 9.64 -0.03
CA ALA A 26 -2.84 9.49 -1.46
C ALA A 26 -4.31 9.13 -1.71
N LEU A 27 -4.88 8.23 -0.91
CA LEU A 27 -6.30 7.88 -0.98
C LEU A 27 -7.19 9.09 -0.70
N ARG A 28 -6.87 9.87 0.34
CA ARG A 28 -7.62 11.09 0.67
C ARG A 28 -7.61 12.10 -0.48
N VAL A 29 -6.43 12.39 -1.06
CA VAL A 29 -6.30 13.29 -2.22
C VAL A 29 -7.09 12.77 -3.41
N THR A 30 -7.06 11.46 -3.66
CA THR A 30 -7.83 10.83 -4.75
C THR A 30 -9.33 11.00 -4.54
N ARG A 31 -9.84 10.80 -3.32
CA ARG A 31 -11.26 11.02 -2.99
C ARG A 31 -11.66 12.49 -3.11
N GLU A 32 -10.84 13.41 -2.61
CA GLU A 32 -11.06 14.86 -2.78
C GLU A 32 -11.11 15.25 -4.27
N ALA A 33 -10.28 14.65 -5.12
CA ALA A 33 -10.32 14.88 -6.57
C ALA A 33 -11.59 14.32 -7.22
N VAL A 34 -12.09 13.15 -6.79
CA VAL A 34 -13.38 12.59 -7.25
C VAL A 34 -14.53 13.51 -6.85
N GLU A 35 -14.59 13.93 -5.59
CA GLU A 35 -15.68 14.74 -5.04
C GLU A 35 -15.77 16.12 -5.71
N ASN A 36 -14.62 16.72 -6.04
CA ASN A 36 -14.54 18.04 -6.68
C ASN A 36 -14.55 17.99 -8.22
N GLY A 37 -14.56 16.81 -8.83
CA GLY A 37 -14.47 16.64 -10.28
C GLY A 37 -15.76 17.04 -11.01
N ASP A 38 -15.74 18.17 -11.72
CA ASP A 38 -16.75 18.49 -12.73
C ASP A 38 -16.43 17.73 -14.04
N PRO A 39 -17.32 16.85 -14.55
CA PRO A 39 -17.09 16.11 -15.79
C PRO A 39 -16.91 16.99 -17.04
N ALA A 40 -17.19 18.30 -16.97
CA ALA A 40 -17.04 19.24 -18.08
C ALA A 40 -15.63 19.88 -18.23
N GLU A 41 -14.72 19.71 -17.27
CA GLU A 41 -13.48 20.51 -17.16
C GLU A 41 -12.18 19.66 -17.23
N PRO A 42 -11.00 20.29 -17.46
CA PRO A 42 -9.68 19.64 -17.42
C PRO A 42 -9.40 18.80 -16.16
N ALA A 43 -10.16 19.03 -15.09
CA ALA A 43 -10.17 18.25 -13.84
C ALA A 43 -10.36 16.74 -14.05
N ALA A 44 -11.01 16.30 -15.14
CA ALA A 44 -11.12 14.88 -15.47
C ALA A 44 -9.75 14.21 -15.70
N ARG A 45 -8.74 14.91 -16.25
CA ARG A 45 -7.40 14.36 -16.44
C ARG A 45 -6.63 14.21 -15.12
N ASP A 46 -6.76 15.19 -14.23
CA ASP A 46 -6.13 15.14 -12.91
C ASP A 46 -6.73 14.00 -12.08
N LEU A 47 -8.04 13.77 -12.19
CA LEU A 47 -8.72 12.65 -11.56
C LEU A 47 -8.16 11.28 -11.99
N LEU A 48 -7.98 11.08 -13.30
CA LEU A 48 -7.36 9.87 -13.83
C LEU A 48 -5.96 9.68 -13.24
N LEU A 49 -5.15 10.75 -13.21
CA LEU A 49 -3.79 10.71 -12.68
C LEU A 49 -3.76 10.30 -11.20
N TYR A 50 -4.65 10.86 -10.37
CA TYR A 50 -4.72 10.50 -8.95
C TYR A 50 -5.15 9.04 -8.75
N CYS A 51 -6.20 8.59 -9.45
CA CYS A 51 -6.66 7.19 -9.36
C CYS A 51 -5.57 6.21 -9.79
N HIS A 52 -4.93 6.43 -10.94
CA HIS A 52 -3.84 5.59 -11.44
C HIS A 52 -2.63 5.60 -10.50
N GLY A 53 -2.23 6.78 -10.01
CA GLY A 53 -1.12 6.95 -9.08
C GLY A 53 -1.34 6.20 -7.78
N PHE A 54 -2.52 6.37 -7.16
CA PHE A 54 -2.91 5.64 -5.96
C PHE A 54 -2.95 4.11 -6.19
N CYS A 55 -3.59 3.64 -7.26
CA CYS A 55 -3.64 2.21 -7.57
C CYS A 55 -2.24 1.62 -7.74
N SER A 56 -1.37 2.31 -8.48
CA SER A 56 0.00 1.86 -8.73
C SER A 56 0.85 1.83 -7.46
N ALA A 57 0.70 2.83 -6.58
CA ALA A 57 1.44 2.91 -5.34
C ALA A 57 1.03 1.80 -4.36
N LEU A 58 -0.28 1.61 -4.13
CA LEU A 58 -0.78 0.61 -3.19
C LEU A 58 -0.47 -0.82 -3.66
N ASP A 59 -0.66 -1.10 -4.95
CA ASP A 59 -0.36 -2.41 -5.53
C ASP A 59 1.16 -2.67 -5.62
N GLY A 60 1.98 -1.63 -5.82
CA GLY A 60 3.43 -1.73 -5.76
C GLY A 60 3.94 -2.06 -4.35
N HIS A 61 3.39 -1.42 -3.33
CA HIS A 61 3.68 -1.68 -1.92
C HIS A 61 3.40 -3.13 -1.53
N HIS A 62 2.16 -3.61 -1.71
CA HIS A 62 1.80 -4.99 -1.34
C HIS A 62 2.59 -6.04 -2.13
N ARG A 63 2.87 -5.80 -3.41
CA ARG A 63 3.71 -6.72 -4.21
C ARG A 63 5.16 -6.75 -3.74
N GLY A 64 5.69 -5.63 -3.24
CA GLY A 64 7.01 -5.60 -2.61
C GLY A 64 7.04 -6.44 -1.34
N GLU A 65 6.02 -6.31 -0.49
CA GLU A 65 5.92 -7.08 0.75
C GLU A 65 5.80 -8.57 0.49
N ASP A 66 4.91 -8.96 -0.42
CA ASP A 66 4.69 -10.36 -0.78
C ASP A 66 5.95 -11.06 -1.30
N ARG A 67 6.77 -10.33 -2.06
CA ARG A 67 7.94 -10.87 -2.78
C ARG A 67 9.22 -10.80 -1.97
N GLU A 68 9.37 -9.77 -1.15
CA GLU A 68 10.63 -9.45 -0.48
C GLU A 68 10.49 -9.53 1.05
N LEU A 69 9.59 -8.73 1.63
CA LEU A 69 9.49 -8.59 3.09
C LEU A 69 8.98 -9.86 3.78
N PHE A 70 7.85 -10.40 3.33
CA PHE A 70 7.21 -11.55 3.96
C PHE A 70 8.09 -12.81 3.89
N PRO A 71 8.80 -13.12 2.79
CA PRO A 71 9.80 -14.19 2.78
C PRO A 71 10.92 -13.98 3.80
N ALA A 72 11.43 -12.75 3.95
CA ALA A 72 12.46 -12.44 4.94
C ALA A 72 11.94 -12.65 6.37
N ILE A 73 10.72 -12.18 6.67
CA ILE A 73 10.07 -12.42 7.97
C ILE A 73 9.85 -13.92 8.19
N ALA A 74 9.32 -14.66 7.21
CA ALA A 74 9.04 -16.10 7.36
C ALA A 74 10.30 -16.97 7.55
N ALA A 75 11.46 -16.47 7.10
CA ALA A 75 12.75 -17.11 7.32
C ALA A 75 13.26 -16.88 8.75
N ALA A 76 13.11 -15.66 9.28
CA ALA A 76 13.53 -15.29 10.63
C ALA A 76 12.53 -15.71 11.72
N HIS A 77 11.23 -15.71 11.40
CA HIS A 77 10.09 -15.94 12.29
C HIS A 77 9.09 -16.94 11.67
N PRO A 78 9.43 -18.25 11.61
CA PRO A 78 8.59 -19.28 11.00
C PRO A 78 7.18 -19.39 11.59
N GLU A 79 7.00 -18.99 12.85
CA GLU A 79 5.72 -18.94 13.56
C GLU A 79 4.71 -17.95 12.96
N LEU A 80 5.16 -16.96 12.19
CA LEU A 80 4.30 -15.95 11.56
C LEU A 80 3.74 -16.37 10.20
N ARG A 81 4.09 -17.55 9.68
CA ARG A 81 3.68 -17.98 8.33
C ARG A 81 2.18 -17.93 8.09
N ASP A 82 1.37 -18.30 9.08
CA ASP A 82 -0.08 -18.21 8.95
C ASP A 82 -0.57 -16.76 8.92
N THR A 83 0.02 -15.88 9.74
CA THR A 83 -0.25 -14.43 9.73
C THR A 83 0.10 -13.81 8.38
N LEU A 84 1.29 -14.11 7.84
CA LEU A 84 1.73 -13.62 6.54
C LEU A 84 0.82 -14.12 5.40
N ARG A 85 0.36 -15.37 5.48
CA ARG A 85 -0.62 -15.92 4.52
C ARG A 85 -1.96 -15.19 4.60
N TYR A 86 -2.41 -14.76 5.78
CA TYR A 86 -3.62 -13.94 5.90
C TYR A 86 -3.43 -12.55 5.30
N LEU A 87 -2.27 -11.90 5.52
CA LEU A 87 -1.94 -10.61 4.89
C LEU A 87 -1.91 -10.71 3.36
N GLN A 88 -1.31 -11.78 2.80
CA GLN A 88 -1.32 -12.05 1.36
C GLN A 88 -2.75 -12.23 0.79
N GLN A 89 -3.68 -12.77 1.60
CA GLN A 89 -5.09 -12.88 1.20
C GLN A 89 -5.74 -11.49 1.14
N ASP A 90 -5.46 -10.61 2.11
CA ASP A 90 -5.90 -9.22 2.07
C ASP A 90 -5.33 -8.49 0.86
N HIS A 91 -4.03 -8.67 0.55
CA HIS A 91 -3.39 -8.09 -0.65
C HIS A 91 -4.10 -8.50 -1.93
N SER A 92 -4.44 -9.80 -2.06
CA SER A 92 -5.18 -10.31 -3.21
C SER A 92 -6.58 -9.70 -3.33
N MET A 93 -7.28 -9.50 -2.20
CA MET A 93 -8.58 -8.84 -2.18
C MET A 93 -8.48 -7.36 -2.58
N ILE A 94 -7.48 -6.64 -2.05
CA ILE A 94 -7.26 -5.24 -2.38
C ILE A 94 -6.88 -5.09 -3.86
N ALA A 95 -6.00 -5.93 -4.39
CA ALA A 95 -5.65 -5.93 -5.81
C ALA A 95 -6.87 -6.12 -6.73
N HIS A 96 -7.83 -6.96 -6.32
CA HIS A 96 -9.10 -7.12 -7.03
C HIS A 96 -9.94 -5.83 -7.00
N LEU A 97 -10.04 -5.16 -5.85
CA LEU A 97 -10.76 -3.90 -5.71
C LEU A 97 -10.11 -2.77 -6.54
N LEU A 98 -8.78 -2.69 -6.55
CA LEU A 98 -8.03 -1.74 -7.37
C LEU A 98 -8.25 -1.97 -8.86
N SER A 99 -8.26 -3.22 -9.30
CA SER A 99 -8.59 -3.57 -10.70
C SER A 99 -10.01 -3.14 -11.08
N GLY A 100 -10.97 -3.29 -10.15
CA GLY A 100 -12.35 -2.82 -10.32
C GLY A 100 -12.45 -1.29 -10.42
N LEU A 101 -11.73 -0.56 -9.56
CA LEU A 101 -11.63 0.90 -9.64
C LEU A 101 -11.04 1.32 -10.98
N GLN A 102 -9.92 0.72 -11.39
CA GLN A 102 -9.25 1.03 -12.65
C GLN A 102 -10.17 0.82 -13.86
N SER A 103 -10.92 -0.28 -13.88
CA SER A 103 -11.88 -0.56 -14.94
C SER A 103 -13.00 0.49 -15.00
N SER A 104 -13.49 0.96 -13.84
CA SER A 104 -14.49 2.03 -13.76
C SER A 104 -13.92 3.37 -14.24
N VAL A 105 -12.66 3.66 -13.94
CA VAL A 105 -11.93 4.84 -14.39
C VAL A 105 -11.79 4.83 -15.92
N ASP A 106 -11.33 3.72 -16.49
CA ASP A 106 -11.13 3.54 -17.94
C ASP A 106 -12.45 3.62 -18.72
N ALA A 107 -13.56 3.19 -18.09
CA ALA A 107 -14.91 3.28 -18.65
C ALA A 107 -15.54 4.69 -18.52
N GLY A 108 -14.86 5.66 -17.89
CA GLY A 108 -15.38 7.00 -17.67
C GLY A 108 -16.58 7.03 -16.72
N ALA A 109 -16.57 6.19 -15.67
CA ALA A 109 -17.64 6.13 -14.68
C ALA A 109 -17.83 7.49 -13.97
N SER A 110 -19.06 7.74 -13.50
CA SER A 110 -19.37 8.99 -12.80
C SER A 110 -18.62 9.11 -11.47
N PRO A 111 -18.36 10.34 -10.97
CA PRO A 111 -17.69 10.55 -9.69
C PRO A 111 -18.33 9.76 -8.54
N ARG A 112 -19.66 9.68 -8.49
CA ARG A 112 -20.39 8.90 -7.48
C ARG A 112 -20.07 7.39 -7.52
N VAL A 113 -19.77 6.84 -8.70
CA VAL A 113 -19.38 5.43 -8.84
C VAL A 113 -17.95 5.25 -8.33
N LEU A 114 -17.03 6.13 -8.73
CA LEU A 114 -15.63 6.09 -8.32
C LEU A 114 -15.47 6.27 -6.81
N ASP A 115 -16.22 7.19 -6.20
CA ASP A 115 -16.18 7.42 -4.76
C ASP A 115 -16.59 6.17 -3.97
N ARG A 116 -17.62 5.42 -4.41
CA ARG A 116 -17.99 4.15 -3.75
C ARG A 116 -16.91 3.08 -3.84
N HIS A 117 -16.17 3.02 -4.95
CA HIS A 117 -15.01 2.12 -5.05
C HIS A 117 -13.94 2.52 -4.04
N LEU A 118 -13.61 3.82 -3.98
CA LEU A 118 -12.61 4.36 -3.06
C LEU A 118 -13.00 4.20 -1.59
N GLU A 119 -14.28 4.37 -1.25
CA GLU A 119 -14.80 4.13 0.10
C GLU A 119 -14.64 2.66 0.50
N GLY A 120 -14.97 1.72 -0.41
CA GLY A 120 -14.77 0.30 -0.18
C GLY A 120 -13.29 -0.07 0.02
N ILE A 121 -12.41 0.49 -0.81
CA ILE A 121 -10.95 0.31 -0.68
C ILE A 121 -10.46 0.90 0.66
N ALA A 122 -10.93 2.09 1.04
CA ALA A 122 -10.56 2.74 2.30
C ALA A 122 -10.87 1.87 3.52
N ALA A 123 -12.06 1.28 3.55
CA ALA A 123 -12.49 0.45 4.67
C ALA A 123 -11.63 -0.81 4.83
N ILE A 124 -11.32 -1.50 3.73
CA ILE A 124 -10.48 -2.70 3.74
C ILE A 124 -9.04 -2.34 4.08
N MET A 125 -8.49 -1.31 3.43
CA MET A 125 -7.11 -0.84 3.64
C MET A 125 -6.85 -0.45 5.10
N GLU A 126 -7.79 0.25 5.75
CA GLU A 126 -7.61 0.66 7.15
C GLU A 126 -7.62 -0.55 8.10
N SER A 127 -8.48 -1.54 7.85
CA SER A 127 -8.48 -2.79 8.62
C SER A 127 -7.16 -3.55 8.43
N HIS A 128 -6.70 -3.64 7.19
CA HIS A 128 -5.49 -4.33 6.79
C HIS A 128 -4.23 -3.71 7.43
N PHE A 129 -3.97 -2.42 7.22
CA PHE A 129 -2.81 -1.73 7.79
C PHE A 129 -2.76 -1.83 9.32
N ARG A 130 -3.91 -1.71 9.99
CA ARG A 130 -3.98 -1.87 11.45
C ARG A 130 -3.69 -3.29 11.91
N TYR A 131 -4.08 -4.29 11.12
CA TYR A 131 -3.77 -5.68 11.43
C TYR A 131 -2.28 -5.93 11.23
N GLU A 132 -1.73 -5.58 10.08
CA GLU A 132 -0.32 -5.75 9.77
C GLU A 132 0.58 -5.05 10.80
N GLU A 133 0.35 -3.76 11.05
CA GLU A 133 1.17 -2.99 11.99
C GLU A 133 1.20 -3.64 13.39
N ARG A 134 0.04 -4.14 13.84
CA ARG A 134 -0.07 -4.83 15.13
C ARG A 134 0.66 -6.17 15.15
N GLN A 135 0.74 -6.87 14.02
CA GLN A 135 1.40 -8.17 13.94
C GLN A 135 2.90 -8.06 13.71
N LEU A 136 3.34 -7.08 12.93
CA LEU A 136 4.69 -7.08 12.35
C LEU A 136 5.61 -6.00 12.91
N LEU A 137 5.12 -4.90 13.50
CA LEU A 137 6.04 -3.80 13.86
C LEU A 137 7.11 -4.20 14.88
N GLU A 138 6.76 -4.97 15.91
CA GLU A 138 7.74 -5.46 16.90
C GLU A 138 8.78 -6.40 16.25
N VAL A 139 8.34 -7.23 15.30
CA VAL A 139 9.20 -8.11 14.52
C VAL A 139 10.17 -7.29 13.66
N LEU A 140 9.67 -6.26 13.00
CA LEU A 140 10.44 -5.36 12.14
C LEU A 140 11.45 -4.49 12.89
N GLU A 141 11.31 -4.28 14.20
CA GLU A 141 12.31 -3.59 15.02
C GLU A 141 13.62 -4.38 15.15
N THR A 142 13.58 -5.70 14.98
CA THR A 142 14.74 -6.59 15.15
C THR A 142 15.15 -7.32 13.87
N LEU A 143 14.41 -7.14 12.78
CA LEU A 143 14.66 -7.80 11.51
C LEU A 143 15.98 -7.32 10.88
N ALA A 144 16.97 -8.20 10.83
CA ALA A 144 18.22 -7.98 10.11
C ALA A 144 18.03 -8.30 8.62
N PHE A 145 17.55 -7.32 7.86
CA PHE A 145 17.30 -7.44 6.42
C PHE A 145 17.95 -6.28 5.66
N ASP A 146 18.97 -6.60 4.85
CA ASP A 146 19.75 -5.65 4.03
C ASP A 146 19.15 -5.60 2.62
N ALA A 147 18.18 -4.71 2.44
CA ALA A 147 17.48 -4.49 1.17
C ALA A 147 17.12 -3.01 1.02
N ASP A 148 16.90 -2.58 -0.23
CA ASP A 148 16.41 -1.23 -0.53
C ASP A 148 14.93 -1.08 -0.10
N PRO A 149 14.59 -0.18 0.83
CA PRO A 149 13.21 0.02 1.27
C PRO A 149 12.23 0.29 0.13
N SER A 150 12.67 0.97 -0.94
CA SER A 150 11.79 1.29 -2.08
C SER A 150 11.44 0.07 -2.93
N ALA A 151 12.29 -0.95 -2.94
CA ALA A 151 12.01 -2.22 -3.60
C ALA A 151 11.10 -3.11 -2.75
N VAL A 152 11.21 -3.01 -1.42
CA VAL A 152 10.51 -3.87 -0.46
C VAL A 152 9.13 -3.33 -0.09
N LEU A 153 9.00 -2.02 0.12
CA LEU A 153 7.75 -1.37 0.54
C LEU A 153 7.11 -0.54 -0.57
N GLY A 154 7.69 -0.57 -1.77
CA GLY A 154 7.21 0.16 -2.94
C GLY A 154 7.75 1.59 -3.03
N PRO A 155 7.68 2.19 -4.23
CA PRO A 155 8.11 3.57 -4.45
C PRO A 155 7.07 4.52 -3.85
N LEU A 156 7.45 5.24 -2.79
CA LEU A 156 6.66 6.34 -2.23
C LEU A 156 7.49 7.61 -2.06
#